data_AF-A0A2I0KHT6-F1
#
_entry.id   AF-A0A2I0KHT6-F1
#
_cell.length_a   1.000
_cell.length_b   1.000
_cell.length_c   1.000
_cell.angle_alpha   90.00
_cell.angle_beta   90.00
_cell.angle_gamma   90.00
#
_symmetry.space_group_name_H-M   'P 1'
#
loop_
_entity.id
_entity.type
_entity.pdbx_description
1 polymer ?
#
loop_
_entity_poly.entity_id
_entity_poly.type
_entity_poly.pdbx_seq_one_letter_code
_entity_poly.pdbx_strand_id
1 'polypeptide(L)'
;MSGTDERSIPGNTVAVQADMPFSGLTTFGTAFLSKFQCSQMPHPLLEHITFVDTPGVLSGEKQRTQRAYDFTGVTSWFAAKCDLILLLFDPHKLDVSDEFKRVISSLRGHDDKIRVVLNKADQVDTQQLMRVYGALMWSLGKVLNTPEVMRVYIGSFNDKPVNEAATGPLGRELFEKEQDDLLADLKDIPKKACDRRINEFVKRARAAKIHAYIISHLKKEMPAMIGKAKTQQRLIDNLEDEFGKVQREFHLPPGDFPNVEHFREILNGYSIDKFEKLKPKMIQAVDDMLGYDIPDLLKHFRNPYE
;
A
#
# COMPACT_ATOMS: atom_id res chain seq x y z
N MET A 1 5.25 18.76 -2.50
CA MET A 1 6.20 18.29 -3.55
C MET A 1 7.16 19.42 -3.88
N SER A 2 8.36 19.16 -4.39
CA SER A 2 9.25 20.24 -4.84
C SER A 2 8.63 21.01 -6.01
N GLY A 3 8.90 22.31 -6.07
CA GLY A 3 8.56 23.19 -7.17
C GLY A 3 9.35 24.49 -7.09
N THR A 4 9.39 25.24 -8.18
CA THR A 4 10.12 26.51 -8.27
C THR A 4 9.53 27.59 -7.37
N ASP A 5 8.21 27.56 -7.19
CA ASP A 5 7.44 28.58 -6.48
C ASP A 5 6.37 27.93 -5.60
N GLU A 6 5.92 28.66 -4.58
CA GLU A 6 4.78 28.25 -3.75
C GLU A 6 3.49 28.30 -4.56
N ARG A 7 2.90 27.13 -4.82
CA ARG A 7 1.63 27.04 -5.55
C ARG A 7 0.83 25.81 -5.18
N SER A 8 -0.47 25.92 -5.41
CA SER A 8 -1.43 24.83 -5.27
C SER A 8 -2.06 24.50 -6.61
N ILE A 9 -1.90 23.26 -7.06
CA ILE A 9 -2.40 22.79 -8.35
C ILE A 9 -3.61 21.88 -8.10
N PRO A 10 -4.79 22.17 -8.67
CA PRO A 10 -5.98 21.34 -8.52
C PRO A 10 -5.80 19.94 -9.11
N GLY A 11 -6.39 18.91 -8.48
CA GLY A 11 -6.22 17.51 -8.84
C GLY A 11 -6.57 17.17 -10.28
N ASN A 12 -7.62 17.79 -10.85
CA ASN A 12 -7.98 17.62 -12.26
C ASN A 12 -6.84 18.03 -13.22
N THR A 13 -6.09 19.08 -12.88
CA THR A 13 -4.94 19.56 -13.66
C THR A 13 -3.72 18.67 -13.44
N VAL A 14 -3.46 18.29 -12.20
CA VAL A 14 -2.35 17.41 -11.82
C VAL A 14 -2.46 16.05 -12.52
N ALA A 15 -3.67 15.51 -12.66
CA ALA A 15 -3.90 14.20 -13.26
C ALA A 15 -3.73 14.16 -14.79
N VAL A 16 -3.66 15.31 -15.47
CA VAL A 16 -3.42 15.37 -16.93
C VAL A 16 -2.00 15.80 -17.29
N GLN A 17 -1.20 16.22 -16.32
CA GLN A 17 0.19 16.60 -16.51
C GLN A 17 1.07 15.34 -16.68
N ALA A 18 1.63 15.18 -17.88
CA ALA A 18 2.41 14.00 -18.25
C ALA A 18 3.76 13.90 -17.51
N ASP A 19 4.28 15.03 -17.04
CA ASP A 19 5.49 15.13 -16.23
C ASP A 19 5.26 14.82 -14.74
N MET A 20 4.00 14.57 -14.33
CA MET A 20 3.65 14.23 -12.96
C MET A 20 3.24 12.76 -12.78
N PRO A 21 3.57 12.12 -11.65
CA PRO A 21 3.31 10.70 -11.41
C PRO A 21 1.84 10.38 -11.06
N PHE A 22 0.92 11.31 -11.29
CA PHE A 22 -0.45 11.28 -10.78
C PHE A 22 -1.51 10.99 -11.84
N SER A 23 -1.11 10.75 -13.09
CA SER A 23 -2.05 10.48 -14.19
C SER A 23 -2.96 9.28 -13.96
N GLY A 24 -2.47 8.26 -13.25
CA GLY A 24 -3.29 7.09 -12.89
C GLY A 24 -4.46 7.39 -11.95
N LEU A 25 -4.49 8.56 -11.29
CA LEU A 25 -5.58 8.96 -10.40
C LEU A 25 -6.86 9.33 -11.16
N THR A 26 -6.81 9.53 -12.49
CA THR A 26 -8.00 9.80 -13.30
C THR A 26 -9.05 8.69 -13.20
N THR A 27 -8.63 7.45 -12.93
CA THR A 27 -9.52 6.29 -12.74
C THR A 27 -10.50 6.46 -11.57
N PHE A 28 -10.15 7.27 -10.56
CA PHE A 28 -11.05 7.55 -9.43
C PHE A 28 -12.06 8.67 -9.72
N GLY A 29 -11.99 9.27 -10.90
CA GLY A 29 -12.96 10.23 -11.41
C GLY A 29 -12.97 11.59 -10.71
N THR A 30 -13.85 12.47 -11.19
CA THR A 30 -13.93 13.88 -10.79
C THR A 30 -14.25 14.05 -9.30
N ALA A 31 -15.01 13.13 -8.71
CA ALA A 31 -15.35 13.18 -7.28
C ALA A 31 -14.10 13.17 -6.40
N PHE A 32 -13.14 12.27 -6.68
CA PHE A 32 -11.84 12.25 -6.01
C PHE A 32 -10.96 13.43 -6.43
N LEU A 33 -10.82 13.68 -7.74
CA LEU A 33 -9.91 14.71 -8.25
C LEU A 33 -10.26 16.13 -7.76
N SER A 34 -11.54 16.39 -7.45
CA SER A 34 -11.99 17.64 -6.83
C SER A 34 -11.52 17.84 -5.39
N LYS A 35 -11.10 16.76 -4.72
CA LYS A 35 -10.57 16.73 -3.35
C LYS A 35 -9.05 16.54 -3.31
N PHE A 36 -8.44 16.22 -4.45
CA PHE A 36 -7.01 16.06 -4.59
C PHE A 36 -6.36 17.39 -4.97
N GLN A 37 -5.20 17.68 -4.38
CA GLN A 37 -4.45 18.91 -4.62
C GLN A 37 -2.95 18.60 -4.51
N CYS A 38 -2.16 19.17 -5.41
CA CYS A 38 -0.70 19.14 -5.32
C CYS A 38 -0.19 20.51 -4.85
N SER A 39 0.31 20.55 -3.62
CA SER A 39 1.00 21.73 -3.10
C SER A 39 2.51 21.62 -3.39
N GLN A 40 3.06 22.65 -4.02
CA GLN A 40 4.46 22.77 -4.39
C GLN A 40 5.09 23.96 -3.69
N MET A 41 6.35 23.83 -3.28
CA MET A 41 7.17 24.92 -2.76
C MET A 41 8.66 24.61 -2.91
N PRO A 42 9.52 25.64 -2.99
CA PRO A 42 10.97 25.47 -3.01
C PRO A 42 11.47 25.14 -1.60
N HIS A 43 11.80 23.88 -1.35
CA HIS A 43 12.36 23.44 -0.07
C HIS A 43 13.34 22.27 -0.28
N PRO A 44 14.57 22.31 0.28
CA PRO A 44 15.59 21.28 0.04
C PRO A 44 15.11 19.86 0.36
N LEU A 45 14.36 19.67 1.45
CA LEU A 45 13.77 18.36 1.78
C LEU A 45 12.85 17.82 0.67
N LEU A 46 12.10 18.70 0.00
CA LEU A 46 11.13 18.30 -1.01
C LEU A 46 11.78 17.88 -2.33
N GLU A 47 13.05 18.23 -2.54
CA GLU A 47 13.87 17.74 -3.67
C GLU A 47 14.15 16.24 -3.54
N HIS A 48 14.13 15.72 -2.31
CA HIS A 48 14.43 14.32 -2.03
C HIS A 48 13.18 13.49 -1.72
N ILE A 49 12.15 14.09 -1.11
CA ILE A 49 10.96 13.37 -0.62
C ILE A 49 9.70 14.15 -0.97
N THR A 50 8.64 13.44 -1.37
CA THR A 50 7.30 14.02 -1.51
C THR A 50 6.37 13.44 -0.45
N PHE A 51 5.74 14.31 0.32
CA PHE A 51 4.70 13.93 1.27
C PHE A 51 3.34 13.84 0.57
N VAL A 52 2.60 12.79 0.92
CA VAL A 52 1.18 12.64 0.56
C VAL A 52 0.40 12.69 1.86
N ASP A 53 -0.30 13.79 2.09
CA ASP A 53 -1.24 13.91 3.19
C ASP A 53 -2.60 13.36 2.77
N THR A 54 -3.24 12.58 3.64
CA THR A 54 -4.49 11.89 3.35
C THR A 54 -5.61 12.41 4.24
N PRO A 55 -6.86 12.47 3.75
CA PRO A 55 -7.99 12.75 4.62
C PRO A 55 -8.03 11.79 5.79
N GLY A 56 -8.27 12.29 7.00
CA GLY A 56 -8.37 11.47 8.21
C GLY A 56 -9.34 10.31 8.01
N VAL A 57 -8.97 9.14 8.53
CA VAL A 57 -9.86 7.98 8.55
C VAL A 57 -10.87 8.19 9.65
N LEU A 58 -12.15 8.16 9.31
CA LEU A 58 -13.21 8.62 10.20
C LEU A 58 -13.66 7.44 11.07
N SER A 59 -14.03 7.73 12.31
CA SER A 59 -14.65 6.77 13.22
C SER A 59 -16.18 6.85 13.06
N GLY A 60 -16.81 5.81 12.52
CA GLY A 60 -18.27 5.64 12.51
C GLY A 60 -18.91 5.44 11.13
N GLU A 61 -20.01 4.67 11.09
CA GLU A 61 -20.70 4.28 9.85
C GLU A 61 -21.29 5.46 9.05
N LYS A 62 -21.63 6.59 9.70
CA LYS A 62 -22.38 7.69 9.09
C LYS A 62 -21.61 8.50 8.03
N GLN A 63 -20.28 8.40 7.98
CA GLN A 63 -19.46 9.05 6.94
C GLN A 63 -18.96 8.07 5.86
N ARG A 64 -19.11 6.75 6.07
CA ARG A 64 -18.82 5.73 5.06
C ARG A 64 -19.69 5.92 3.81
N THR A 65 -20.93 6.36 3.98
CA THR A 65 -21.88 6.67 2.91
C THR A 65 -21.67 8.06 2.28
N GLN A 66 -20.77 8.90 2.82
CA GLN A 66 -20.56 10.26 2.35
C GLN A 66 -19.35 10.44 1.43
N ARG A 67 -18.38 9.51 1.41
CA ARG A 67 -17.27 9.61 0.45
C ARG A 67 -17.80 9.26 -0.95
N ALA A 68 -17.79 10.25 -1.84
CA ALA A 68 -18.21 10.10 -3.23
C ALA A 68 -17.19 9.34 -4.11
N TYR A 69 -16.16 8.73 -3.51
CA TYR A 69 -15.09 8.03 -4.20
C TYR A 69 -14.58 6.85 -3.36
N ASP A 70 -13.96 5.88 -4.02
CA ASP A 70 -13.33 4.71 -3.38
C ASP A 70 -12.05 5.09 -2.65
N PHE A 71 -12.16 5.36 -1.34
CA PHE A 71 -11.02 5.73 -0.52
C PHE A 71 -10.00 4.61 -0.34
N THR A 72 -10.45 3.36 -0.23
CA THR A 72 -9.57 2.20 -0.10
C THR A 72 -8.78 1.96 -1.37
N GLY A 73 -9.41 2.09 -2.54
CA GLY A 73 -8.73 2.01 -3.83
C GLY A 73 -7.69 3.10 -4.01
N VAL A 74 -8.01 4.36 -3.65
CA VAL A 74 -7.04 5.47 -3.68
C VAL A 74 -5.85 5.19 -2.75
N THR A 75 -6.12 4.71 -1.54
CA THR A 75 -5.07 4.42 -0.55
C THR A 75 -4.15 3.29 -1.04
N SER A 76 -4.72 2.22 -1.59
CA SER A 76 -3.98 1.13 -2.22
C SER A 76 -3.13 1.61 -3.41
N TRP A 77 -3.66 2.52 -4.23
CA TRP A 77 -2.93 3.12 -5.34
C TRP A 77 -1.68 3.88 -4.87
N PHE A 78 -1.78 4.65 -3.78
CA PHE A 78 -0.63 5.33 -3.19
C PHE A 78 0.33 4.34 -2.52
N ALA A 79 -0.17 3.33 -1.81
CA ALA A 79 0.64 2.29 -1.16
C ALA A 79 1.56 1.56 -2.15
N ALA A 80 1.06 1.29 -3.36
CA ALA A 80 1.81 0.68 -4.45
C ALA A 80 2.91 1.58 -5.04
N LYS A 81 2.92 2.89 -4.73
CA LYS A 81 3.85 3.87 -5.30
C LYS A 81 4.74 4.56 -4.28
N CYS A 82 4.34 4.57 -3.01
CA CYS A 82 5.12 5.18 -1.94
C CYS A 82 6.26 4.27 -1.49
N ASP A 83 7.26 4.89 -0.88
CA ASP A 83 8.40 4.21 -0.25
C ASP A 83 8.17 3.88 1.23
N LEU A 84 7.26 4.61 1.89
CA LEU A 84 6.95 4.47 3.32
C LEU A 84 5.51 4.92 3.59
N ILE A 85 4.84 4.24 4.53
CA ILE A 85 3.48 4.53 4.98
C ILE A 85 3.51 4.78 6.49
N LEU A 86 3.08 5.97 6.92
CA LEU A 86 2.93 6.30 8.34
C LEU A 86 1.48 6.05 8.78
N LEU A 87 1.29 5.15 9.76
CA LEU A 87 0.02 4.99 10.44
C LEU A 87 0.07 5.75 11.78
N LEU A 88 -0.66 6.86 11.85
CA LEU A 88 -0.68 7.73 13.02
C LEU A 88 -1.81 7.36 13.98
N PHE A 89 -1.48 7.23 15.27
CA PHE A 89 -2.43 6.98 16.35
C PHE A 89 -2.29 8.02 17.45
N ASP A 90 -3.39 8.31 18.13
CA ASP A 90 -3.47 9.24 19.26
C ASP A 90 -3.88 8.45 20.53
N PRO A 91 -3.10 8.48 21.63
CA PRO A 91 -3.41 7.78 22.86
C PRO A 91 -4.76 8.10 23.47
N HIS A 92 -5.29 9.31 23.27
CA HIS A 92 -6.58 9.72 23.82
C HIS A 92 -7.76 9.13 23.05
N LYS A 93 -7.56 8.83 21.76
CA LYS A 93 -8.60 8.39 20.85
C LYS A 93 -8.17 7.12 20.12
N LEU A 94 -7.57 6.19 20.87
CA LEU A 94 -7.17 4.90 20.32
C LEU A 94 -8.41 4.08 19.99
N ASP A 95 -8.92 4.25 18.76
CA ASP A 95 -9.98 3.43 18.19
C ASP A 95 -9.55 2.96 16.80
N VAL A 96 -9.44 1.63 16.64
CA VAL A 96 -9.19 1.00 15.35
C VAL A 96 -10.55 0.72 14.70
N SER A 97 -11.12 1.78 14.13
CA SER A 97 -12.45 1.72 13.49
C SER A 97 -12.49 0.72 12.33
N ASP A 98 -13.68 0.27 11.95
CA ASP A 98 -13.82 -0.66 10.82
C ASP A 98 -13.39 -0.03 9.48
N GLU A 99 -13.47 1.28 9.32
CA GLU A 99 -12.89 1.98 8.17
C GLU A 99 -11.35 1.90 8.20
N PHE A 100 -10.74 2.09 9.37
CA PHE A 100 -9.29 1.96 9.54
C PHE A 100 -8.81 0.53 9.28
N LYS A 101 -9.54 -0.48 9.75
CA LYS A 101 -9.24 -1.90 9.45
C LYS A 101 -9.28 -2.18 7.95
N ARG A 102 -10.26 -1.63 7.22
CA ARG A 102 -10.33 -1.75 5.75
C ARG A 102 -9.16 -1.06 5.06
N VAL A 103 -8.76 0.13 5.53
CA VAL A 103 -7.58 0.82 5.02
C VAL A 103 -6.33 -0.04 5.24
N ILE A 104 -6.07 -0.51 6.46
CA ILE A 104 -4.93 -1.41 6.73
C ILE A 104 -4.99 -2.66 5.84
N SER A 105 -6.17 -3.26 5.67
CA SER A 105 -6.35 -4.43 4.81
C SER A 105 -5.99 -4.14 3.34
N SER A 106 -6.25 -2.91 2.86
CA SER A 106 -5.88 -2.47 1.51
C SER A 106 -4.37 -2.23 1.33
N LEU A 107 -3.60 -2.20 2.42
CA LEU A 107 -2.14 -2.09 2.43
C LEU A 107 -1.43 -3.45 2.42
N ARG A 108 -2.17 -4.57 2.48
CA ARG A 108 -1.60 -5.93 2.50
C ARG A 108 -0.63 -6.12 1.32
N GLY A 109 0.56 -6.67 1.61
CA GLY A 109 1.64 -6.83 0.62
C GLY A 109 2.60 -5.65 0.53
N HIS A 110 2.30 -4.58 1.28
CA HIS A 110 3.17 -3.43 1.52
C HIS A 110 3.49 -3.27 3.02
N ASP A 111 3.37 -4.34 3.79
CA ASP A 111 3.61 -4.36 5.24
C ASP A 111 5.03 -3.87 5.59
N ASP A 112 6.01 -4.17 4.73
CA ASP A 112 7.41 -3.73 4.85
C ASP A 112 7.59 -2.20 4.83
N LYS A 113 6.64 -1.49 4.21
CA LYS A 113 6.62 -0.03 4.09
C LYS A 113 5.98 0.66 5.28
N ILE A 114 5.25 -0.07 6.12
CA ILE A 114 4.46 0.52 7.20
C ILE A 114 5.36 0.86 8.39
N ARG A 115 5.14 2.04 8.95
CA ARG A 115 5.67 2.51 10.23
C ARG A 115 4.54 3.07 11.06
N VAL A 116 4.43 2.63 12.31
CA VAL A 116 3.36 3.05 13.20
C VAL A 116 3.90 4.18 14.07
N VAL A 117 3.12 5.24 14.27
CA VAL A 117 3.50 6.35 15.13
C VAL A 117 2.38 6.57 16.15
N LEU A 118 2.71 6.43 17.43
CA LEU A 118 1.84 6.81 18.54
C LEU A 118 2.18 8.26 18.92
N ASN A 119 1.48 9.20 18.30
CA ASN A 119 1.69 10.63 18.44
C ASN A 119 0.95 11.20 19.66
N LYS A 120 1.41 12.33 20.21
CA LYS A 120 0.86 12.98 21.42
C LYS A 120 0.94 12.10 22.67
N ALA A 121 1.97 11.25 22.75
CA ALA A 121 2.23 10.41 23.91
C ALA A 121 2.48 11.22 25.20
N ASP A 122 2.83 12.50 25.08
CA ASP A 122 3.03 13.44 26.18
C ASP A 122 1.75 13.91 26.87
N GLN A 123 0.59 13.57 26.32
CA GLN A 123 -0.70 13.96 26.89
C GLN A 123 -1.24 12.96 27.91
N VAL A 124 -0.64 11.77 28.02
CA VAL A 124 -1.06 10.69 28.92
C VAL A 124 0.07 10.34 29.89
N ASP A 125 -0.29 9.83 31.07
CA ASP A 125 0.71 9.33 32.01
C ASP A 125 1.35 8.01 31.51
N THR A 126 2.48 7.64 32.13
CA THR A 126 3.24 6.43 31.75
C THR A 126 2.41 5.14 31.83
N GLN A 127 1.54 4.98 32.83
CA GLN A 127 0.75 3.75 32.99
C GLN A 127 -0.32 3.66 31.90
N GLN A 128 -0.99 4.78 31.62
CA GLN A 128 -1.97 4.87 30.53
C GLN A 128 -1.28 4.64 29.18
N LEU A 129 -0.10 5.22 28.95
CA LEU A 129 0.67 5.02 27.72
C LEU A 129 0.97 3.53 27.48
N MET A 130 1.42 2.80 28.50
CA MET A 130 1.69 1.36 28.39
C MET A 130 0.43 0.55 28.06
N ARG A 131 -0.73 0.92 28.64
CA ARG A 131 -2.02 0.27 28.33
C ARG A 131 -2.46 0.55 26.89
N VAL A 132 -2.33 1.80 26.44
CA VAL A 132 -2.64 2.23 25.06
C VAL A 132 -1.73 1.50 24.08
N TYR A 133 -0.43 1.45 24.35
CA TYR A 133 0.54 0.74 23.52
C TYR A 133 0.21 -0.75 23.38
N GLY A 134 -0.08 -1.42 24.51
CA GLY A 134 -0.50 -2.83 24.49
C GLY A 134 -1.79 -3.06 23.70
N ALA A 135 -2.80 -2.19 23.86
CA ALA A 135 -4.04 -2.25 23.11
C ALA A 135 -3.84 -2.01 21.60
N LEU A 136 -2.97 -1.08 21.22
CA LEU A 136 -2.60 -0.79 19.84
C LEU A 136 -1.94 -2.01 19.19
N MET A 137 -0.91 -2.57 19.83
CA MET A 137 -0.17 -3.74 19.31
C MET A 137 -1.08 -4.96 19.15
N TRP A 138 -1.95 -5.21 20.14
CA TRP A 138 -2.95 -6.27 20.07
C TRP A 138 -3.90 -6.09 18.88
N SER A 139 -4.34 -4.84 18.64
CA SER A 139 -5.28 -4.53 17.56
C SER A 139 -4.61 -4.63 16.18
N LEU A 140 -3.38 -4.11 16.04
CA LEU A 140 -2.60 -4.23 14.82
C LEU A 140 -2.28 -5.69 14.48
N GLY A 141 -1.90 -6.50 15.48
CA GLY A 141 -1.62 -7.93 15.28
C GLY A 141 -2.83 -8.68 14.72
N LYS A 142 -4.05 -8.34 15.14
CA LYS A 142 -5.29 -8.91 14.60
C LYS A 142 -5.58 -8.50 13.16
N VAL A 143 -5.21 -7.28 12.76
CA VAL A 143 -5.63 -6.69 11.48
C VAL A 143 -4.59 -6.95 10.38
N LEU A 144 -3.29 -6.79 10.68
CA LEU A 144 -2.22 -7.01 9.71
C LEU A 144 -2.04 -8.50 9.39
N ASN A 145 -2.35 -9.39 10.35
CA ASN A 145 -2.24 -10.84 10.18
C ASN A 145 -0.86 -11.28 9.65
N THR A 146 0.20 -10.62 10.14
CA THR A 146 1.60 -10.96 9.90
C THR A 146 2.23 -11.42 11.21
N PRO A 147 3.11 -12.43 11.19
CA PRO A 147 3.89 -12.82 12.38
C PRO A 147 4.94 -11.75 12.75
N GLU A 148 5.25 -10.81 11.86
CA GLU A 148 6.25 -9.78 12.08
C GLU A 148 5.70 -8.62 12.92
N VAL A 149 6.46 -8.19 13.93
CA VAL A 149 6.07 -7.10 14.81
C VAL A 149 6.41 -5.77 14.14
N MET A 150 5.40 -4.92 13.96
CA MET A 150 5.60 -3.57 13.41
C MET A 150 6.36 -2.67 14.38
N ARG A 151 7.34 -1.91 13.87
CA ARG A 151 7.97 -0.82 14.64
C ARG A 151 6.96 0.28 14.91
N VAL A 152 6.80 0.61 16.19
CA VAL A 152 6.02 1.75 16.67
C VAL A 152 6.98 2.81 17.19
N TYR A 153 6.82 4.04 16.72
CA TYR A 153 7.51 5.22 17.25
C TYR A 153 6.60 5.95 18.23
N ILE A 154 7.07 6.17 19.45
CA ILE A 154 6.27 6.77 20.52
C ILE A 154 6.79 8.17 20.83
N GLY A 155 5.94 9.19 20.74
CA GLY A 155 6.36 10.55 21.09
C GLY A 155 5.31 11.61 20.83
N SER A 156 5.74 12.88 20.89
CA SER A 156 4.93 14.04 20.51
C SER A 156 5.58 14.75 19.34
N PHE A 157 5.02 14.59 18.14
CA PHE A 157 5.58 15.09 16.89
C PHE A 157 4.96 16.45 16.55
N ASN A 158 5.28 17.45 17.36
CA ASN A 158 4.85 18.84 17.17
C ASN A 158 6.00 19.81 17.51
N ASP A 159 5.74 21.10 17.32
CA ASP A 159 6.68 22.20 17.59
C ASP A 159 6.66 22.68 19.05
N LYS A 160 5.86 22.03 19.91
CA LYS A 160 5.68 22.43 21.31
C LYS A 160 6.64 21.66 22.22
N PRO A 161 7.02 22.26 23.36
CA PRO A 161 7.79 21.54 24.38
C PRO A 161 7.02 20.29 24.84
N VAL A 162 7.73 19.19 25.06
CA VAL A 162 7.17 17.99 25.69
C VAL A 162 6.63 18.38 27.07
N ASN A 163 5.42 17.91 27.39
CA ASN A 163 4.85 18.11 28.72
C ASN A 163 5.59 17.26 29.78
N GLU A 164 6.70 17.80 30.30
CA GLU A 164 7.57 17.12 31.27
C GLU A 164 6.83 16.68 32.55
N ALA A 165 5.77 17.41 32.93
CA ALA A 165 4.97 17.09 34.11
C ALA A 165 4.18 15.79 33.95
N ALA A 166 3.76 15.44 32.72
CA ALA A 166 3.02 14.22 32.43
C ALA A 166 3.93 13.03 32.13
N THR A 167 5.07 13.26 31.48
CA THR A 167 5.96 12.21 30.98
C THR A 167 7.05 11.80 31.96
N GLY A 168 7.38 12.67 32.90
CA GLY A 168 8.57 12.53 33.75
C GLY A 168 9.89 12.56 32.96
N PRO A 169 11.04 12.45 33.64
CA PRO A 169 12.36 12.55 33.03
C PRO A 169 12.66 11.40 32.06
N LEU A 170 12.16 10.18 32.34
CA LEU A 170 12.37 9.01 31.48
C LEU A 170 11.56 9.08 30.17
N GLY A 171 10.38 9.70 30.20
CA GLY A 171 9.52 9.83 29.02
C GLY A 171 10.09 10.80 27.98
N ARG A 172 10.76 11.86 28.43
CA ARG A 172 11.41 12.82 27.53
C ARG A 172 12.52 12.17 26.71
N GLU A 173 13.46 11.48 27.38
CA GLU A 173 14.56 10.80 26.71
C GLU A 173 14.07 9.72 25.73
N LEU A 174 13.01 8.97 26.12
CA LEU A 174 12.37 8.01 25.24
C LEU A 174 11.82 8.69 23.97
N PHE A 175 11.07 9.78 24.11
CA PHE A 175 10.44 10.45 22.97
C PHE A 175 11.47 11.07 22.03
N GLU A 176 12.52 11.69 22.56
CA GLU A 176 13.63 12.23 21.76
C GLU A 176 14.32 11.11 20.96
N LYS A 177 14.63 9.97 21.60
CA LYS A 177 15.22 8.81 20.91
C LYS A 177 14.31 8.24 19.83
N GLU A 178 13.02 8.09 20.11
CA GLU A 178 12.04 7.57 19.13
C GLU A 178 11.82 8.54 17.95
N GLN A 179 11.92 9.85 18.18
CA GLN A 179 11.91 10.86 17.12
C GLN A 179 13.16 10.79 16.25
N ASP A 180 14.33 10.65 16.86
CA ASP A 180 15.60 10.50 16.14
C ASP A 180 15.62 9.22 15.30
N ASP A 181 15.13 8.10 15.84
CA ASP A 181 14.97 6.83 15.11
C ASP A 181 14.04 7.00 13.90
N LEU A 182 12.87 7.65 14.07
CA LEU A 182 11.95 7.90 12.96
C LEU A 182 12.61 8.80 11.90
N LEU A 183 13.32 9.85 12.34
CA LEU A 183 13.99 10.77 11.43
C LEU A 183 15.12 10.08 10.65
N ALA A 184 15.87 9.17 11.28
CA ALA A 184 16.86 8.34 10.61
C ALA A 184 16.21 7.45 9.53
N ASP A 185 15.10 6.79 9.86
CA ASP A 185 14.33 5.96 8.92
C ASP A 185 13.84 6.79 7.71
N LEU A 186 13.35 8.01 7.94
CA LEU A 186 12.90 8.92 6.88
C LEU A 186 14.07 9.42 6.00
N LYS A 187 15.21 9.75 6.61
CA LYS A 187 16.43 10.19 5.89
C LYS A 187 17.04 9.09 5.02
N ASP A 188 16.79 7.82 5.37
CA ASP A 188 17.26 6.67 4.62
C ASP A 188 16.39 6.32 3.40
N ILE A 189 15.19 6.90 3.29
CA ILE A 189 14.27 6.62 2.16
C ILE A 189 14.95 6.83 0.79
N PRO A 190 15.59 7.99 0.51
CA PRO A 190 16.17 8.23 -0.81
C PRO A 190 17.31 7.27 -1.14
N LYS A 191 18.10 6.85 -0.14
CA LYS A 191 19.19 5.89 -0.31
C LYS A 191 18.67 4.52 -0.74
N LYS A 192 17.53 4.09 -0.18
CA LYS A 192 16.88 2.80 -0.42
C LYS A 192 15.91 2.81 -1.61
N ALA A 193 15.67 3.97 -2.22
CA ALA A 193 14.64 4.13 -3.25
C ALA A 193 14.91 3.29 -4.51
N CYS A 194 16.17 3.10 -4.91
CA CYS A 194 16.52 2.29 -6.07
C CYS A 194 16.15 0.81 -5.85
N ASP A 195 16.63 0.22 -4.76
CA ASP A 195 16.31 -1.17 -4.38
C ASP A 195 14.81 -1.38 -4.22
N ARG A 196 14.11 -0.43 -3.60
CA ARG A 196 12.65 -0.47 -3.47
C ARG A 196 11.96 -0.51 -4.82
N ARG A 197 12.38 0.33 -5.77
CA ARG A 197 11.80 0.34 -7.13
C ARG A 197 12.02 -0.99 -7.84
N ILE A 198 13.20 -1.59 -7.70
CA ILE A 198 13.49 -2.91 -8.27
C ILE A 198 12.60 -3.97 -7.62
N ASN A 199 12.48 -3.97 -6.30
CA ASN A 199 11.62 -4.91 -5.56
C ASN A 199 10.14 -4.79 -5.98
N GLU A 200 9.60 -3.57 -6.09
CA GLU A 200 8.22 -3.36 -6.53
C GLU A 200 8.02 -3.76 -7.99
N PHE A 201 9.02 -3.56 -8.85
CA PHE A 201 9.01 -4.04 -10.23
C PHE A 201 8.97 -5.58 -10.29
N VAL A 202 9.79 -6.27 -9.48
CA VAL A 202 9.79 -7.73 -9.36
C VAL A 202 8.44 -8.25 -8.84
N LYS A 203 7.88 -7.64 -7.78
CA LYS A 203 6.55 -7.99 -7.26
C LYS A 203 5.49 -7.87 -8.36
N ARG A 204 5.52 -6.76 -9.13
CA ARG A 204 4.56 -6.52 -10.22
C ARG A 204 4.72 -7.50 -11.38
N ALA A 205 5.95 -7.82 -11.77
CA ALA A 205 6.21 -8.80 -12.84
C ALA A 205 5.65 -10.18 -12.48
N ARG A 206 5.86 -10.63 -11.23
CA ARG A 206 5.27 -11.87 -10.69
C ARG A 206 3.75 -11.83 -10.70
N ALA A 207 3.14 -10.76 -10.19
CA ALA A 207 1.68 -10.60 -10.20
C ALA A 207 1.10 -10.65 -11.64
N ALA A 208 1.76 -10.02 -12.61
CA ALA A 208 1.35 -10.05 -14.02
C ALA A 208 1.45 -11.45 -14.62
N LYS A 209 2.53 -12.19 -14.34
CA LYS A 209 2.72 -13.58 -14.77
C LYS A 209 1.63 -14.50 -14.19
N ILE A 210 1.32 -14.38 -12.90
CA ILE A 210 0.26 -15.16 -12.24
C ILE A 210 -1.11 -14.83 -12.83
N HIS A 211 -1.39 -13.54 -13.04
CA HIS A 211 -2.63 -13.12 -13.70
C HIS A 211 -2.76 -13.76 -15.09
N ALA A 212 -1.69 -13.78 -15.88
CA ALA A 212 -1.69 -14.42 -17.20
C ALA A 212 -2.00 -15.93 -17.13
N TYR A 213 -1.45 -16.64 -16.13
CA TYR A 213 -1.78 -18.06 -15.92
C TYR A 213 -3.24 -18.27 -15.51
N ILE A 214 -3.77 -17.47 -14.58
CA ILE A 214 -5.17 -17.53 -14.16
C ILE A 214 -6.09 -17.35 -15.38
N ILE A 215 -5.89 -16.27 -16.14
CA ILE A 215 -6.72 -15.96 -17.31
C ILE A 215 -6.64 -17.06 -18.37
N SER A 216 -5.44 -17.59 -18.64
CA SER A 216 -5.29 -18.68 -19.60
C SER A 216 -5.91 -19.99 -19.11
N HIS A 217 -5.84 -20.29 -17.82
CA HIS A 217 -6.46 -21.47 -17.22
C HIS A 217 -7.98 -21.41 -17.35
N LEU A 218 -8.58 -20.28 -16.96
CA LEU A 218 -10.02 -20.04 -17.12
C LEU A 218 -10.45 -20.16 -18.59
N LYS A 219 -9.64 -19.62 -19.51
CA LYS A 219 -9.87 -19.74 -20.96
C LYS A 219 -9.80 -21.20 -21.46
N LYS A 220 -8.89 -22.01 -20.91
CA LYS A 220 -8.71 -23.43 -21.25
C LYS A 220 -9.89 -24.29 -20.79
N GLU A 221 -10.49 -23.95 -19.64
CA GLU A 221 -11.66 -24.66 -19.08
C GLU A 221 -12.99 -24.32 -19.78
N MET A 222 -13.02 -23.28 -20.62
CA MET A 222 -14.24 -22.89 -21.34
C MET A 222 -14.56 -23.84 -22.50
N PRO A 223 -15.84 -24.24 -22.70
CA PRO A 223 -16.24 -25.07 -23.82
C PRO A 223 -16.21 -24.30 -25.13
N ALA A 224 -15.90 -24.98 -26.23
CA ALA A 224 -15.80 -24.34 -27.55
C ALA A 224 -17.16 -23.89 -28.12
N MET A 225 -18.25 -24.64 -27.87
CA MET A 225 -19.54 -24.42 -28.53
C MET A 225 -20.70 -24.20 -27.55
N ILE A 226 -21.11 -25.23 -26.80
CA ILE A 226 -22.34 -25.21 -25.99
C ILE A 226 -22.01 -25.12 -24.49
N GLY A 227 -22.86 -24.43 -23.73
CA GLY A 227 -22.77 -24.39 -22.26
C GLY A 227 -21.83 -23.32 -21.71
N LYS A 228 -21.35 -22.38 -22.54
CA LYS A 228 -20.42 -21.31 -22.14
C LYS A 228 -20.86 -20.55 -20.89
N ALA A 229 -22.10 -20.07 -20.85
CA ALA A 229 -22.63 -19.31 -19.71
C ALA A 229 -22.63 -20.15 -18.42
N LYS A 230 -23.07 -21.40 -18.49
CA LYS A 230 -23.07 -22.32 -17.35
C LYS A 230 -21.66 -22.63 -16.85
N THR A 231 -20.71 -22.86 -17.77
CA THR A 231 -19.32 -23.10 -17.39
C THR A 231 -18.65 -21.86 -16.82
N GLN A 232 -18.89 -20.67 -17.39
CA GLN A 232 -18.36 -19.42 -16.85
C GLN A 232 -18.86 -19.20 -15.42
N GLN A 233 -20.16 -19.35 -15.16
CA GLN A 233 -20.69 -19.23 -13.80
C GLN A 233 -20.03 -20.25 -12.85
N ARG A 234 -19.92 -21.51 -13.27
CA ARG A 234 -19.23 -22.55 -12.48
C ARG A 234 -17.78 -22.18 -12.15
N LEU A 235 -17.03 -21.63 -13.10
CA LEU A 235 -15.64 -21.23 -12.89
C LEU A 235 -15.52 -20.03 -11.93
N ILE A 236 -16.45 -19.08 -12.02
CA ILE A 236 -16.52 -17.92 -11.13
C ILE A 236 -16.90 -18.34 -9.69
N ASP A 237 -17.88 -19.23 -9.56
CA ASP A 237 -18.35 -19.75 -8.26
C ASP A 237 -17.26 -20.56 -7.54
N ASN A 238 -16.45 -21.32 -8.29
CA ASN A 238 -15.37 -22.16 -7.76
C ASN A 238 -13.97 -21.54 -7.96
N LEU A 239 -13.87 -20.21 -8.02
CA LEU A 239 -12.63 -19.52 -8.40
C LEU A 239 -11.44 -19.84 -7.46
N GLU A 240 -11.70 -20.08 -6.18
CA GLU A 240 -10.67 -20.48 -5.21
C GLU A 240 -10.02 -21.81 -5.58
N ASP A 241 -10.83 -22.80 -5.97
CA ASP A 241 -10.34 -24.10 -6.44
C ASP A 241 -9.58 -23.96 -7.76
N GLU A 242 -10.05 -23.10 -8.66
CA GLU A 242 -9.35 -22.83 -9.92
C GLU A 242 -7.99 -22.17 -9.67
N PHE A 243 -7.87 -21.25 -8.70
CA PHE A 243 -6.58 -20.71 -8.27
C PHE A 243 -5.67 -21.82 -7.71
N GLY A 244 -6.22 -22.72 -6.88
CA GLY A 244 -5.48 -23.87 -6.36
C GLY A 244 -4.97 -24.83 -7.44
N LYS A 245 -5.69 -24.99 -8.57
CA LYS A 245 -5.20 -25.75 -9.72
C LYS A 245 -4.03 -25.06 -10.40
N VAL A 246 -4.15 -23.76 -10.69
CA VAL A 246 -3.07 -22.95 -11.28
C VAL A 246 -1.82 -22.97 -10.40
N GLN A 247 -2.01 -22.86 -9.09
CA GLN A 247 -0.94 -22.93 -8.11
C GLN A 247 -0.15 -24.25 -8.20
N ARG A 248 -0.85 -25.38 -8.27
CA ARG A 248 -0.24 -26.71 -8.38
C ARG A 248 0.41 -26.96 -9.74
N GLU A 249 -0.22 -26.53 -10.82
CA GLU A 249 0.29 -26.73 -12.20
C GLU A 249 1.59 -25.97 -12.45
N PHE A 250 1.72 -24.76 -11.92
CA PHE A 250 2.88 -23.89 -12.16
C PHE A 250 3.81 -23.71 -10.95
N HIS A 251 3.58 -24.45 -9.85
CA HIS A 251 4.36 -24.38 -8.61
C HIS A 251 4.49 -22.97 -8.03
N LEU A 252 3.37 -22.24 -7.98
CA LEU A 252 3.34 -20.84 -7.57
C LEU A 252 3.12 -20.69 -6.05
N PRO A 253 3.73 -19.69 -5.39
CA PRO A 253 3.44 -19.40 -4.00
C PRO A 253 2.00 -18.91 -3.82
N PRO A 254 1.28 -19.35 -2.76
CA PRO A 254 -0.10 -18.92 -2.52
C PRO A 254 -0.21 -17.42 -2.21
N GLY A 255 0.83 -16.83 -1.59
CA GLY A 255 0.86 -15.42 -1.23
C GLY A 255 0.94 -14.45 -2.42
N ASP A 256 1.33 -14.94 -3.61
CA ASP A 256 1.42 -14.10 -4.80
C ASP A 256 0.08 -14.01 -5.58
N PHE A 257 -0.95 -14.77 -5.17
CA PHE A 257 -2.26 -14.75 -5.80
C PHE A 257 -3.10 -13.54 -5.34
N PRO A 258 -3.95 -12.98 -6.24
CA PRO A 258 -4.85 -11.90 -5.88
C PRO A 258 -5.95 -12.39 -4.93
N ASN A 259 -6.62 -11.45 -4.25
CA ASN A 259 -7.79 -11.75 -3.44
C ASN A 259 -8.91 -12.35 -4.31
N VAL A 260 -9.38 -13.55 -3.95
CA VAL A 260 -10.34 -14.32 -4.73
C VAL A 260 -11.67 -13.58 -4.89
N GLU A 261 -12.20 -13.01 -3.81
CA GLU A 261 -13.49 -12.31 -3.83
C GLU A 261 -13.45 -11.09 -4.74
N HIS A 262 -12.43 -10.25 -4.58
CA HIS A 262 -12.24 -9.08 -5.43
C HIS A 262 -12.02 -9.46 -6.91
N PHE A 263 -11.25 -10.52 -7.17
CA PHE A 263 -11.05 -11.01 -8.53
C PHE A 263 -12.38 -11.52 -9.12
N ARG A 264 -13.21 -12.22 -8.32
CA ARG A 264 -14.53 -12.71 -8.72
C ARG A 264 -15.45 -11.56 -9.13
N GLU A 265 -15.51 -10.51 -8.33
CA GLU A 265 -16.32 -9.31 -8.62
C GLU A 265 -15.95 -8.70 -9.98
N ILE A 266 -14.65 -8.51 -10.24
CA ILE A 266 -14.16 -7.97 -11.52
C ILE A 266 -14.45 -8.94 -12.66
N LEU A 267 -14.15 -10.23 -12.47
CA LEU A 267 -14.27 -11.27 -13.50
C LEU A 267 -15.72 -11.42 -14.01
N ASN A 268 -16.73 -11.18 -13.16
CA ASN A 268 -18.14 -11.18 -13.55
C ASN A 268 -18.47 -10.16 -14.66
N GLY A 269 -17.69 -9.08 -14.77
CA GLY A 269 -17.83 -8.08 -15.83
C GLY A 269 -17.27 -8.51 -17.21
N TYR A 270 -16.65 -9.68 -17.31
CA TYR A 270 -15.97 -10.15 -18.52
C TYR A 270 -16.56 -11.45 -19.07
N SER A 271 -16.36 -11.69 -20.37
CA SER A 271 -16.66 -12.97 -21.01
C SER A 271 -15.39 -13.82 -21.11
N ILE A 272 -15.30 -14.90 -20.34
CA ILE A 272 -14.08 -15.73 -20.26
C ILE A 272 -13.75 -16.35 -21.63
N ASP A 273 -14.76 -16.61 -22.47
CA ASP A 273 -14.54 -17.13 -23.81
C ASP A 273 -13.87 -16.13 -24.77
N LYS A 274 -13.77 -14.86 -24.40
CA LYS A 274 -13.02 -13.85 -25.17
C LYS A 274 -11.57 -13.68 -24.73
N PHE A 275 -11.16 -14.32 -23.64
CA PHE A 275 -9.78 -14.23 -23.17
C PHE A 275 -8.79 -14.85 -24.14
N GLU A 276 -7.58 -14.31 -24.13
CA GLU A 276 -6.46 -14.83 -24.89
C GLU A 276 -5.91 -16.11 -24.25
N LYS A 277 -5.35 -16.97 -25.09
CA LYS A 277 -4.55 -18.12 -24.62
C LYS A 277 -3.19 -17.63 -24.13
N LEU A 278 -2.56 -18.38 -23.23
CA LEU A 278 -1.19 -18.12 -22.82
C LEU A 278 -0.26 -18.05 -24.04
N LYS A 279 0.63 -17.05 -24.03
CA LYS A 279 1.70 -16.91 -25.02
C LYS A 279 3.03 -17.27 -24.34
N PRO A 280 3.56 -18.50 -24.53
CA PRO A 280 4.74 -18.97 -23.81
C PRO A 280 5.96 -18.05 -23.96
N LYS A 281 6.15 -17.46 -25.15
CA LYS A 281 7.23 -16.50 -25.40
C LYS A 281 7.18 -15.26 -24.51
N MET A 282 5.99 -14.77 -24.17
CA MET A 282 5.84 -13.60 -23.28
C MET A 282 6.15 -13.96 -21.83
N ILE A 283 5.78 -15.18 -21.41
CA ILE A 283 6.15 -15.69 -20.08
C ILE A 283 7.65 -15.88 -19.98
N GLN A 284 8.27 -16.49 -21.00
CA GLN A 284 9.72 -16.66 -21.04
C GLN A 284 10.46 -15.33 -20.96
N ALA A 285 9.99 -14.29 -21.66
CA ALA A 285 10.60 -12.96 -21.57
C ALA A 285 10.56 -12.37 -20.15
N VAL A 286 9.48 -12.61 -19.39
CA VAL A 286 9.39 -12.19 -17.98
C VAL A 286 10.33 -13.04 -17.11
N ASP A 287 10.44 -14.34 -17.37
CA ASP A 287 11.31 -15.24 -16.62
C ASP A 287 12.79 -14.94 -16.87
N ASP A 288 13.17 -14.65 -18.11
CA ASP A 288 14.53 -14.25 -18.46
C ASP A 288 14.89 -12.91 -17.80
N MET A 289 13.97 -11.95 -17.82
CA MET A 289 14.14 -10.67 -17.16
C MET A 289 14.32 -10.82 -15.63
N LEU A 290 13.51 -11.68 -14.99
CA LEU A 290 13.62 -11.93 -13.55
C LEU A 290 14.89 -12.74 -13.20
N GLY A 291 15.30 -13.69 -14.05
CA GLY A 291 16.39 -14.62 -13.80
C GLY A 291 17.79 -14.10 -14.17
N TYR A 292 17.87 -13.18 -15.14
CA TYR A 292 19.14 -12.70 -15.68
C TYR A 292 19.24 -11.16 -15.65
N ASP A 293 18.30 -10.46 -16.28
CA ASP A 293 18.42 -9.00 -16.48
C ASP A 293 18.40 -8.23 -15.16
N ILE A 294 17.51 -8.57 -14.22
CA ILE A 294 17.44 -7.91 -12.90
C ILE A 294 18.69 -8.20 -12.05
N PRO A 295 19.14 -9.45 -11.88
CA PRO A 295 20.41 -9.73 -11.22
C PRO A 295 21.61 -8.99 -11.84
N ASP A 296 21.68 -8.90 -13.16
CA ASP A 296 22.75 -8.16 -13.85
C ASP A 296 22.65 -6.66 -13.63
N LEU A 297 21.44 -6.10 -13.65
CA LEU A 297 21.20 -4.70 -13.31
C LEU A 297 21.66 -4.38 -11.87
N LEU A 298 21.39 -5.26 -10.91
CA LEU A 298 21.80 -5.07 -9.51
C LEU A 298 23.34 -5.00 -9.34
N LYS A 299 24.12 -5.67 -10.18
CA LYS A 299 25.59 -5.57 -10.16
C LYS A 299 26.12 -4.17 -10.50
N HIS A 300 25.33 -3.36 -11.20
CA HIS A 300 25.71 -2.01 -11.62
C HIS A 300 25.33 -0.94 -10.59
N PHE A 301 24.50 -1.28 -9.60
CA PHE A 301 24.17 -0.39 -8.50
C PHE A 301 25.18 -0.55 -7.37
N ARG A 302 25.67 0.58 -6.83
CA ARG A 302 26.45 0.57 -5.59
C ARG A 302 25.59 0.04 -4.45
N ASN A 303 26.21 -0.70 -3.54
CA ASN A 303 25.57 -1.16 -2.32
C ASN A 303 24.99 0.06 -1.55
N PRO A 304 23.68 0.18 -1.36
CA PRO A 304 23.10 1.29 -0.61
C PRO A 304 23.32 1.18 0.90
N TYR A 305 23.91 0.08 1.37
CA TYR A 305 24.30 -0.17 2.75
C TYR A 305 25.79 0.11 3.02
N GLU A 306 26.54 0.64 2.04
CA GLU A 306 27.87 1.24 2.23
C GLU A 306 27.80 2.75 2.50
#